data_AF-A0A947WHG1-F1
#
_entry.id   AF-A0A947WHG1-F1
#
_cell.length_a   1.000
_cell.length_b   1.000
_cell.length_c   1.000
_cell.angle_alpha   90.00
_cell.angle_beta   90.00
_cell.angle_gamma   90.00
#
_symmetry.space_group_name_H-M   'P 1'
#
loop_
_entity.id
_entity.type
_entity.pdbx_description
1 polymer ?
#
loop_
_entity_poly.entity_id
_entity_poly.type
_entity_poly.pdbx_seq_one_letter_code
_entity_poly.pdbx_strand_id
1 'polypeptide(L)'
;MLKEFGPDNFKVREKVADRPSMGRYASSCAWGSDIFHLRIDADEYTEASFRTYYPVFEKHAKALTVFFNACSFRNSEKEVLKCRDLGIDIQSHAFYHYTYNDYASNRHNIHLAKEFFDSLGVETIGFAAPTGKWNASLMKALEDEGYKYSSDFSYDYMAFPSYPLLCRRPSRVMEIPIFPVAPELFFQGTPCEEEIVLEYYKNAIDGLIAGGLPVIIYAHTSPAIREVPSLLEEIADYAVGKKGLRPVSMTGLFHMTDGKAPVRENVSLPGETGKMPMENFSGRRVRPGIFSAVKDALKEAIDFERITPEEELKCGHVKKALKLLARKMT
;
A
#
# COMPACT_ATOMS: atom_id res chain seq x y z
N MET A 1 -8.57 -10.83 -2.10
CA MET A 1 -9.12 -11.92 -1.25
C MET A 1 -9.07 -11.48 0.20
N LEU A 2 -10.14 -11.69 0.98
CA LEU A 2 -10.14 -11.34 2.40
C LEU A 2 -9.35 -12.37 3.22
N LYS A 3 -8.39 -11.90 4.02
CA LYS A 3 -7.59 -12.74 4.92
C LYS A 3 -7.52 -12.15 6.32
N GLU A 4 -7.31 -13.01 7.31
CA GLU A 4 -7.04 -12.66 8.70
C GLU A 4 -5.55 -12.77 9.03
N PHE A 5 -5.03 -11.79 9.76
CA PHE A 5 -3.65 -11.65 10.21
C PHE A 5 -3.62 -11.32 11.70
N GLY A 6 -2.46 -11.41 12.35
CA GLY A 6 -2.30 -11.02 13.76
C GLY A 6 -2.07 -12.20 14.71
N PRO A 7 -1.76 -11.92 15.99
CA PRO A 7 -1.55 -12.95 17.02
C PRO A 7 -2.83 -13.76 17.29
N ASP A 8 -2.71 -14.88 17.99
CA ASP A 8 -3.83 -15.84 18.14
C ASP A 8 -5.04 -15.26 18.86
N ASN A 9 -4.81 -14.34 19.79
CA ASN A 9 -5.83 -13.64 20.57
C ASN A 9 -6.36 -12.37 19.87
N PHE A 10 -5.76 -11.92 18.77
CA PHE A 10 -6.18 -10.70 18.09
C PHE A 10 -5.99 -10.80 16.58
N LYS A 11 -7.10 -10.80 15.83
CA LYS A 11 -7.08 -10.94 14.37
C LYS A 11 -7.59 -9.67 13.68
N VAL A 12 -6.81 -9.20 12.71
CA VAL A 12 -7.17 -8.12 11.80
C VAL A 12 -7.44 -8.66 10.40
N ARG A 13 -8.19 -7.92 9.58
CA ARG A 13 -8.61 -8.37 8.25
C ARG A 13 -8.12 -7.43 7.17
N GLU A 14 -7.58 -7.99 6.08
CA GLU A 14 -7.15 -7.21 4.92
C GLU A 14 -7.48 -7.93 3.60
N LYS A 15 -7.75 -7.14 2.54
CA LYS A 15 -8.00 -7.64 1.18
C LYS A 15 -6.69 -7.70 0.39
N VAL A 16 -6.08 -8.87 0.34
CA VAL A 16 -4.77 -9.12 -0.31
C VAL A 16 -4.86 -10.11 -1.48
N ALA A 17 -3.75 -10.35 -2.18
CA ALA A 17 -3.64 -11.41 -3.19
C ALA A 17 -4.00 -12.80 -2.61
N ASP A 18 -4.26 -13.77 -3.49
CA ASP A 18 -4.70 -15.10 -3.07
C ASP A 18 -3.64 -15.86 -2.24
N ARG A 19 -2.38 -15.71 -2.64
CA ARG A 19 -1.18 -16.26 -1.98
C ARG A 19 0.00 -15.33 -2.27
N PRO A 20 0.95 -15.17 -1.33
CA PRO A 20 2.18 -14.43 -1.59
C PRO A 20 3.04 -15.23 -2.56
N SER A 21 3.76 -14.58 -3.49
CA SER A 21 4.64 -15.28 -4.45
C SER A 21 5.99 -15.73 -3.89
N MET A 22 6.14 -15.80 -2.56
CA MET A 22 7.37 -16.24 -1.90
C MET A 22 7.89 -17.55 -2.51
N GLY A 23 9.17 -17.56 -2.89
CA GLY A 23 9.88 -18.76 -3.32
C GLY A 23 10.12 -18.92 -4.82
N ARG A 24 9.43 -18.17 -5.71
CA ARG A 24 9.58 -18.42 -7.17
C ARG A 24 10.83 -17.81 -7.82
N TYR A 25 11.50 -16.88 -7.14
CA TYR A 25 12.59 -16.09 -7.75
C TYR A 25 13.83 -15.91 -6.87
N ALA A 26 13.85 -16.49 -5.66
CA ALA A 26 14.91 -16.32 -4.68
C ALA A 26 16.30 -16.77 -5.19
N SER A 27 16.35 -17.71 -6.13
CA SER A 27 17.59 -18.29 -6.64
C SER A 27 18.30 -17.48 -7.73
N SER A 28 17.66 -16.42 -8.28
CA SER A 28 18.19 -15.72 -9.47
C SER A 28 18.53 -14.25 -9.27
N CYS A 29 18.15 -13.66 -8.14
CA CYS A 29 18.22 -12.22 -8.00
C CYS A 29 19.08 -11.78 -6.81
N ALA A 30 19.99 -10.84 -7.07
CA ALA A 30 20.94 -10.26 -6.11
C ALA A 30 20.28 -9.27 -5.11
N TRP A 31 19.14 -9.64 -4.54
CA TRP A 31 18.50 -8.86 -3.48
C TRP A 31 18.97 -9.36 -2.13
N GLY A 32 19.30 -8.45 -1.22
CA GLY A 32 19.50 -8.82 0.18
C GLY A 32 18.19 -8.72 0.95
N SER A 33 18.01 -9.63 1.90
CA SER A 33 17.11 -9.46 3.05
C SER A 33 17.58 -8.35 4.01
N ASP A 34 18.59 -7.57 3.61
CA ASP A 34 19.18 -6.47 4.34
C ASP A 34 18.38 -5.17 4.18
N ILE A 35 17.23 -5.17 3.50
CA ILE A 35 16.50 -3.94 3.20
C ILE A 35 15.36 -3.74 4.20
N PHE A 36 15.26 -2.50 4.71
CA PHE A 36 14.09 -2.01 5.42
C PHE A 36 13.49 -0.78 4.74
N HIS A 37 12.17 -0.75 4.66
CA HIS A 37 11.38 0.38 4.19
C HIS A 37 10.10 0.55 5.03
N LEU A 38 9.73 1.81 5.27
CA LEU A 38 8.45 2.20 5.83
C LEU A 38 7.67 3.05 4.82
N ARG A 39 6.58 2.50 4.31
CA ARG A 39 5.64 3.17 3.42
C ARG A 39 4.56 3.85 4.26
N ILE A 40 4.26 5.11 3.96
CA ILE A 40 3.18 5.84 4.63
C ILE A 40 2.16 6.29 3.59
N ASP A 41 0.93 5.82 3.72
CA ASP A 41 -0.19 6.26 2.89
C ASP A 41 -0.90 7.43 3.59
N ALA A 42 -0.71 8.62 3.05
CA ALA A 42 -1.31 9.85 3.56
C ALA A 42 -2.68 10.07 2.90
N ASP A 43 -3.67 9.28 3.35
CA ASP A 43 -5.00 9.18 2.75
C ASP A 43 -5.84 10.44 2.98
N GLU A 44 -5.88 10.90 4.23
CA GLU A 44 -6.66 12.04 4.67
C GLU A 44 -5.77 13.03 5.42
N TYR A 45 -5.85 14.30 5.02
CA TYR A 45 -5.12 15.35 5.71
C TYR A 45 -5.96 15.96 6.83
N THR A 46 -5.42 15.91 8.03
CA THR A 46 -5.72 16.89 9.07
C THR A 46 -4.41 17.33 9.71
N GLU A 47 -4.28 18.61 10.03
CA GLU A 47 -3.06 19.14 10.65
C GLU A 47 -2.75 18.41 11.97
N ALA A 48 -3.78 18.13 12.77
CA ALA A 48 -3.65 17.45 14.06
C ALA A 48 -3.14 16.01 13.95
N SER A 49 -3.44 15.31 12.85
CA SER A 49 -2.98 13.94 12.61
C SER A 49 -1.64 13.91 11.91
N PHE A 50 -1.51 14.61 10.79
CA PHE A 50 -0.34 14.48 9.93
C PHE A 50 0.93 14.92 10.67
N ARG A 51 0.84 15.96 11.50
CA ARG A 51 2.00 16.50 12.22
C ARG A 51 2.53 15.59 13.33
N THR A 52 1.75 14.63 13.84
CA THR A 52 2.26 13.68 14.83
C THR A 52 3.25 12.69 14.23
N TYR A 53 3.31 12.58 12.90
CA TYR A 53 4.27 11.73 12.19
C TYR A 53 5.62 12.41 11.92
N TYR A 54 5.77 13.72 12.16
CA TYR A 54 7.03 14.41 11.92
C TYR A 54 8.23 13.81 12.68
N PRO A 55 8.12 13.38 13.95
CA PRO A 55 9.22 12.69 14.63
C PRO A 55 9.71 11.43 13.88
N VAL A 56 8.77 10.59 13.41
CA VAL A 56 9.08 9.42 12.56
C VAL A 56 9.78 9.87 11.27
N PHE A 57 9.24 10.91 10.62
CA PHE A 57 9.75 11.44 9.36
C PHE A 57 11.17 11.97 9.46
N GLU A 58 11.46 12.77 10.48
CA GLU A 58 12.78 13.38 10.71
C GLU A 58 13.83 12.32 11.05
N LYS A 59 13.47 11.33 11.86
CA LYS A 59 14.39 10.27 12.31
C LYS A 59 14.66 9.22 11.23
N HIS A 60 13.65 8.87 10.43
CA HIS A 60 13.71 7.74 9.50
C HIS A 60 13.59 8.13 8.01
N ALA A 61 13.83 9.40 7.64
CA ALA A 61 13.66 9.92 6.27
C ALA A 61 14.22 9.00 5.16
N LYS A 62 15.41 8.41 5.36
CA LYS A 62 16.06 7.51 4.38
C LYS A 62 15.34 6.18 4.15
N ALA A 63 14.52 5.75 5.12
CA ALA A 63 13.74 4.52 5.04
C ALA A 63 12.30 4.77 4.59
N LEU A 64 11.92 6.03 4.36
CA LEU A 64 10.52 6.43 4.23
C LEU A 64 10.15 6.81 2.80
N THR A 65 8.95 6.42 2.41
CA THR A 65 8.24 6.96 1.25
C THR A 65 6.83 7.30 1.68
N VAL A 66 6.41 8.54 1.42
CA VAL A 66 5.03 8.98 1.70
C VAL A 66 4.28 9.06 0.39
N PHE A 67 3.22 8.27 0.27
CA PHE A 67 2.28 8.31 -0.85
C PHE A 67 1.14 9.25 -0.48
N PHE A 68 1.07 10.41 -1.12
CA PHE A 68 0.07 11.43 -0.79
C PHE A 68 -1.18 11.27 -1.65
N ASN A 69 -2.35 11.30 -0.99
CA ASN A 69 -3.58 11.54 -1.70
C ASN A 69 -3.68 13.03 -2.07
N ALA A 70 -3.55 13.35 -3.37
CA ALA A 70 -3.41 14.75 -3.78
C ALA A 70 -4.64 15.61 -3.46
N CYS A 71 -5.87 15.08 -3.56
CA CYS A 71 -7.08 15.85 -3.24
C CYS A 71 -7.14 16.22 -1.75
N SER A 72 -6.70 15.34 -0.86
CA SER A 72 -6.63 15.62 0.58
C SER A 72 -5.64 16.73 0.93
N PHE A 73 -4.54 16.85 0.17
CA PHE A 73 -3.46 17.82 0.44
C PHE A 73 -3.50 19.09 -0.42
N ARG A 74 -4.48 19.25 -1.31
CA ARG A 74 -4.59 20.39 -2.24
C ARG A 74 -4.68 21.80 -1.62
N ASN A 75 -4.91 21.88 -0.31
CA ASN A 75 -4.94 23.14 0.45
C ASN A 75 -3.88 23.15 1.57
N SER A 76 -2.90 22.25 1.49
CA SER A 76 -1.86 22.02 2.51
C SER A 76 -0.57 21.56 1.85
N GLU A 77 -0.29 22.11 0.67
CA GLU A 77 0.89 21.82 -0.16
C GLU A 77 2.19 22.09 0.59
N LYS A 78 2.18 23.05 1.52
CA LYS A 78 3.29 23.33 2.43
C LYS A 78 3.75 22.10 3.22
N GLU A 79 2.86 21.18 3.56
CA GLU A 79 3.21 19.97 4.32
C GLU A 79 3.87 18.93 3.39
N VAL A 80 3.43 18.82 2.13
CA VAL A 80 4.10 18.02 1.09
C VAL A 80 5.51 18.55 0.85
N LEU A 81 5.65 19.87 0.67
CA LEU A 81 6.95 20.53 0.48
C LEU A 81 7.86 20.37 1.71
N LYS A 82 7.31 20.40 2.93
CA LYS A 82 8.09 20.14 4.14
C LYS A 82 8.64 18.71 4.16
N CYS A 83 7.86 17.70 3.77
CA CYS A 83 8.37 16.33 3.61
C CYS A 83 9.50 16.25 2.58
N ARG A 84 9.39 17.00 1.47
CA ARG A 84 10.45 17.06 0.44
C ARG A 84 11.72 17.67 1.02
N ASP A 85 11.60 18.77 1.76
CA ASP A 85 12.73 19.47 2.36
C ASP A 85 13.43 18.63 3.45
N LEU A 86 12.72 17.68 4.06
CA LEU A 86 13.29 16.64 4.95
C LEU A 86 14.02 15.52 4.19
N GLY A 87 13.97 15.51 2.85
CA GLY A 87 14.58 14.47 2.01
C GLY A 87 13.79 13.16 1.96
N ILE A 88 12.49 13.21 2.26
CA ILE A 88 11.59 12.05 2.18
C ILE A 88 11.24 11.79 0.71
N ASP A 89 11.16 10.52 0.33
CA ASP A 89 10.67 10.10 -0.99
C ASP A 89 9.16 10.35 -1.08
N ILE A 90 8.72 11.20 -2.00
CA ILE A 90 7.31 11.59 -2.16
C ILE A 90 6.74 10.94 -3.40
N GLN A 91 5.64 10.21 -3.23
CA GLN A 91 5.00 9.46 -4.31
C GLN A 91 3.48 9.64 -4.30
N SER A 92 2.81 9.09 -5.32
CA SER A 92 1.39 9.38 -5.57
C SER A 92 0.47 8.31 -4.99
N HIS A 93 -0.55 8.74 -4.25
CA HIS A 93 -1.68 7.91 -3.80
C HIS A 93 -2.99 8.29 -4.53
N ALA A 94 -2.85 8.62 -5.82
CA ALA A 94 -3.89 9.18 -6.69
C ALA A 94 -4.44 10.54 -6.21
N PHE A 95 -5.35 11.10 -7.00
CA PHE A 95 -6.01 12.36 -6.65
C PHE A 95 -7.16 12.11 -5.70
N TYR A 96 -8.16 11.35 -6.13
CA TYR A 96 -9.19 10.78 -5.28
C TYR A 96 -8.69 9.48 -4.68
N HIS A 97 -8.98 9.24 -3.40
CA HIS A 97 -8.62 8.02 -2.67
C HIS A 97 -9.49 6.84 -3.13
N TYR A 98 -9.32 6.47 -4.40
CA TYR A 98 -10.13 5.49 -5.10
C TYR A 98 -9.37 4.83 -6.27
N THR A 99 -9.58 3.52 -6.43
CA THR A 99 -9.08 2.73 -7.57
C THR A 99 -10.27 2.21 -8.39
N TYR A 100 -10.34 2.62 -9.65
CA TYR A 100 -11.44 2.33 -10.56
C TYR A 100 -11.25 0.99 -11.27
N ASN A 101 -12.32 0.44 -11.82
CA ASN A 101 -12.27 -0.80 -12.62
C ASN A 101 -11.93 -0.53 -14.10
N ASP A 102 -12.18 0.67 -14.59
CA ASP A 102 -11.94 1.06 -15.98
C ASP A 102 -10.70 1.94 -16.15
N TYR A 103 -10.13 1.91 -17.35
CA TYR A 103 -8.88 2.61 -17.66
C TYR A 103 -9.05 4.13 -17.70
N ALA A 104 -10.16 4.63 -18.23
CA ALA A 104 -10.35 6.07 -18.41
C ALA A 104 -10.43 6.80 -17.07
N SER A 105 -11.21 6.27 -16.13
CA SER A 105 -11.35 6.81 -14.78
C SER A 105 -10.04 6.73 -14.00
N ASN A 106 -9.33 5.60 -14.06
CA ASN A 106 -8.01 5.48 -13.43
C ASN A 106 -7.02 6.49 -14.00
N ARG A 107 -6.93 6.59 -15.33
CA ARG A 107 -6.02 7.52 -15.99
C ARG A 107 -6.31 8.97 -15.62
N HIS A 108 -7.58 9.37 -15.62
CA HIS A 108 -7.98 10.71 -15.18
C HIS A 108 -7.59 10.96 -13.71
N ASN A 109 -7.87 10.01 -12.81
CA ASN A 109 -7.52 10.13 -11.40
C ASN A 109 -5.99 10.26 -11.16
N ILE A 110 -5.20 9.49 -11.91
CA ILE A 110 -3.74 9.53 -11.86
C ILE A 110 -3.21 10.85 -12.46
N HIS A 111 -3.80 11.30 -13.57
CA HIS A 111 -3.41 12.52 -14.26
C HIS A 111 -3.59 13.76 -13.37
N LEU A 112 -4.75 13.90 -12.71
CA LEU A 112 -4.98 14.98 -11.75
C LEU A 112 -3.98 14.99 -10.59
N ALA A 113 -3.58 13.80 -10.11
CA ALA A 113 -2.56 13.69 -9.07
C ALA A 113 -1.21 14.18 -9.60
N LYS A 114 -0.87 13.81 -10.84
CA LYS A 114 0.35 14.23 -11.50
C LYS A 114 0.41 15.75 -11.69
N GLU A 115 -0.68 16.37 -12.16
CA GLU A 115 -0.78 17.83 -12.26
C GLU A 115 -0.54 18.52 -10.91
N PHE A 116 -1.09 17.96 -9.83
CA PHE A 116 -0.86 18.46 -8.48
C PHE A 116 0.63 18.41 -8.09
N PHE A 117 1.29 17.25 -8.21
CA PHE A 117 2.71 17.14 -7.83
C PHE A 117 3.64 17.93 -8.76
N ASP A 118 3.37 17.94 -10.06
CA ASP A 118 4.14 18.71 -11.05
C ASP A 118 4.05 20.22 -10.73
N SER A 119 2.89 20.73 -10.28
CA SER A 119 2.73 22.12 -9.84
C SER A 119 3.58 22.49 -8.61
N LEU A 120 3.98 21.49 -7.81
CA LEU A 120 4.87 21.64 -6.65
C LEU A 120 6.34 21.41 -7.00
N GLY A 121 6.65 21.07 -8.26
CA GLY A 121 7.98 20.64 -8.68
C GLY A 121 8.41 19.32 -8.04
N VAL A 122 7.46 18.44 -7.70
CA VAL A 122 7.71 17.12 -7.16
C VAL A 122 7.50 16.08 -8.26
N GLU A 123 8.56 15.36 -8.63
CA GLU A 123 8.45 14.25 -9.56
C GLU A 123 7.93 13.01 -8.82
N THR A 124 6.82 12.44 -9.31
CA THR A 124 6.30 11.15 -8.83
C THR A 124 6.48 10.09 -9.91
N ILE A 125 7.16 9.00 -9.56
CA ILE A 125 7.39 7.83 -10.43
C ILE A 125 6.84 6.54 -9.82
N GLY A 126 6.48 6.59 -8.54
CA GLY A 126 5.90 5.53 -7.75
C GLY A 126 4.43 5.79 -7.46
N PHE A 127 3.66 4.71 -7.43
CA PHE A 127 2.25 4.75 -7.10
C PHE A 127 1.91 3.75 -6.00
N ALA A 128 0.96 4.11 -5.15
CA ALA A 128 0.28 3.18 -4.27
C ALA A 128 -1.20 3.29 -4.58
N ALA A 129 -1.87 2.19 -4.88
CA ALA A 129 -3.30 2.24 -5.14
C ALA A 129 -4.07 2.40 -3.84
N PRO A 130 -5.06 3.31 -3.78
CA PRO A 130 -6.01 3.37 -2.68
C PRO A 130 -6.57 1.99 -2.34
N THR A 131 -6.56 1.65 -1.05
CA THR A 131 -6.98 0.33 -0.53
C THR A 131 -6.17 -0.86 -1.06
N GLY A 132 -4.97 -0.63 -1.61
CA GLY A 132 -4.08 -1.65 -2.18
C GLY A 132 -4.65 -2.43 -3.36
N LYS A 133 -5.69 -1.88 -4.02
CA LYS A 133 -6.40 -2.51 -5.14
C LYS A 133 -5.56 -2.51 -6.41
N TRP A 134 -5.61 -3.61 -7.14
CA TRP A 134 -4.90 -3.79 -8.39
C TRP A 134 -5.82 -4.35 -9.47
N ASN A 135 -5.70 -3.82 -10.69
CA ASN A 135 -6.29 -4.41 -11.88
C ASN A 135 -5.52 -3.98 -13.15
N ALA A 136 -5.77 -4.69 -14.25
CA ALA A 136 -5.10 -4.43 -15.53
C ALA A 136 -5.37 -3.01 -16.08
N SER A 137 -6.56 -2.44 -15.82
CA SER A 137 -6.93 -1.09 -16.24
C SER A 137 -6.08 -0.03 -15.51
N LEU A 138 -5.89 -0.19 -14.20
CA LEU A 138 -5.01 0.65 -13.39
C LEU A 138 -3.58 0.58 -13.91
N MET A 139 -3.04 -0.64 -14.10
CA MET A 139 -1.67 -0.81 -14.59
C MET A 139 -1.44 -0.15 -15.93
N LYS A 140 -2.39 -0.28 -16.86
CA LYS A 140 -2.31 0.39 -18.15
C LYS A 140 -2.31 1.92 -18.02
N ALA A 141 -3.12 2.46 -17.12
CA ALA A 141 -3.16 3.90 -16.84
C ALA A 141 -1.84 4.41 -16.25
N LEU A 142 -1.26 3.67 -15.30
CA LEU A 142 0.05 3.98 -14.72
C LEU A 142 1.16 3.99 -15.77
N GLU A 143 1.18 3.00 -16.67
CA GLU A 143 2.15 2.95 -17.78
C GLU A 143 2.05 4.16 -18.72
N ASP A 144 0.85 4.64 -18.99
CA ASP A 144 0.62 5.75 -19.93
C ASP A 144 0.90 7.12 -19.30
N GLU A 145 0.70 7.25 -17.98
CA GLU A 145 1.07 8.45 -17.22
C GLU A 145 2.55 8.44 -16.78
N GLY A 146 3.30 7.40 -17.15
CA GLY A 146 4.77 7.37 -17.03
C GLY A 146 5.31 6.87 -15.70
N TYR A 147 4.47 6.32 -14.83
CA TYR A 147 4.91 5.69 -13.59
C TYR A 147 5.83 4.49 -13.87
N LYS A 148 6.71 4.20 -12.92
CA LYS A 148 7.77 3.18 -13.01
C LYS A 148 7.54 2.02 -12.07
N TYR A 149 6.91 2.28 -10.92
CA TYR A 149 6.53 1.23 -10.00
C TYR A 149 5.21 1.53 -9.30
N SER A 150 4.59 0.46 -8.81
CA SER A 150 3.40 0.44 -7.97
C SER A 150 3.63 -0.49 -6.78
N SER A 151 2.78 -0.39 -5.76
CA SER A 151 2.90 -1.21 -4.55
C SER A 151 1.53 -1.64 -4.07
N ASP A 152 0.96 -2.66 -4.72
CA ASP A 152 -0.45 -3.00 -4.50
C ASP A 152 -0.61 -4.42 -3.93
N PHE A 153 -0.98 -4.51 -2.66
CA PHE A 153 -1.03 -5.80 -1.94
C PHE A 153 -2.12 -6.77 -2.42
N SER A 154 -3.05 -6.32 -3.27
CA SER A 154 -4.00 -7.20 -3.95
C SER A 154 -3.44 -7.90 -5.19
N TYR A 155 -2.33 -7.42 -5.76
CA TYR A 155 -1.56 -8.13 -6.80
C TYR A 155 -0.61 -9.17 -6.19
N ASP A 156 0.17 -8.75 -5.21
CA ASP A 156 1.10 -9.59 -4.46
C ASP A 156 1.48 -8.94 -3.14
N TYR A 157 1.89 -9.74 -2.17
CA TYR A 157 2.33 -9.26 -0.86
C TYR A 157 3.42 -10.19 -0.33
N MET A 158 4.30 -9.66 0.51
CA MET A 158 5.44 -10.40 1.08
C MET A 158 6.23 -11.15 0.01
N ALA A 159 6.64 -10.47 -1.06
CA ALA A 159 7.33 -11.08 -2.19
C ALA A 159 8.39 -10.12 -2.75
N PHE A 160 9.20 -10.59 -3.70
CA PHE A 160 10.17 -9.75 -4.39
C PHE A 160 9.50 -8.86 -5.44
N PRO A 161 10.10 -7.71 -5.78
CA PRO A 161 9.64 -6.90 -6.90
C PRO A 161 9.56 -7.70 -8.20
N SER A 162 8.52 -7.45 -9.01
CA SER A 162 8.32 -8.13 -10.29
C SER A 162 7.51 -7.28 -11.27
N TYR A 163 7.64 -7.53 -12.56
CA TYR A 163 6.78 -6.90 -13.57
C TYR A 163 5.54 -7.76 -13.83
N PRO A 164 4.32 -7.24 -13.58
CA PRO A 164 3.08 -7.94 -13.92
C PRO A 164 2.95 -8.24 -15.41
N LEU A 165 2.23 -9.29 -15.78
CA LEU A 165 1.83 -9.49 -17.18
C LEU A 165 0.56 -8.70 -17.50
N LEU A 166 0.66 -7.83 -18.50
CA LEU A 166 -0.44 -7.09 -19.09
C LEU A 166 -0.63 -7.53 -20.54
N CYS A 167 -1.77 -8.15 -20.86
CA CYS A 167 -2.10 -8.61 -22.22
C CYS A 167 -0.97 -9.41 -22.91
N ARG A 168 -0.36 -10.37 -22.20
CA ARG A 168 0.73 -11.24 -22.67
C ARG A 168 2.09 -10.57 -22.88
N ARG A 169 2.28 -9.35 -22.40
CA ARG A 169 3.61 -8.73 -22.28
C ARG A 169 3.88 -8.33 -20.83
N PRO A 170 5.15 -8.18 -20.42
CA PRO A 170 5.46 -7.51 -19.18
C PRO A 170 4.91 -6.07 -19.17
N SER A 171 4.42 -5.67 -18.01
CA SER A 171 4.16 -4.27 -17.66
C SER A 171 5.48 -3.50 -17.64
N ARG A 172 5.44 -2.20 -17.96
CA ARG A 172 6.55 -1.26 -17.77
C ARG A 172 6.58 -0.67 -16.36
N VAL A 173 5.53 -0.93 -15.58
CA VAL A 173 5.42 -0.56 -14.16
C VAL A 173 5.70 -1.82 -13.34
N MET A 174 6.71 -1.76 -12.47
CA MET A 174 7.09 -2.83 -11.56
C MET A 174 6.20 -2.83 -10.31
N GLU A 175 5.74 -3.99 -9.87
CA GLU A 175 5.09 -4.13 -8.57
C GLU A 175 6.14 -4.39 -7.48
N ILE A 176 6.03 -3.64 -6.38
CA ILE A 176 6.83 -3.80 -5.17
C ILE A 176 5.92 -4.28 -4.04
N PRO A 177 5.91 -5.59 -3.74
CA PRO A 177 5.07 -6.18 -2.70
C PRO A 177 5.51 -5.75 -1.31
N ILE A 178 4.56 -5.68 -0.37
CA ILE A 178 4.81 -5.26 1.01
C ILE A 178 4.26 -6.27 2.03
N PHE A 179 4.57 -6.07 3.31
CA PHE A 179 3.84 -6.71 4.39
C PHE A 179 2.43 -6.08 4.50
N PRO A 180 1.34 -6.85 4.39
CA PRO A 180 0.02 -6.30 4.11
C PRO A 180 -0.80 -6.07 5.40
N VAL A 181 -0.15 -5.81 6.52
CA VAL A 181 -0.84 -5.43 7.74
C VAL A 181 -0.37 -4.04 8.15
N ALA A 182 -1.31 -3.10 8.20
CA ALA A 182 -1.12 -1.76 8.74
C ALA A 182 -1.33 -1.77 10.26
N PRO A 183 -0.50 -1.06 11.07
CA PRO A 183 -0.65 -1.03 12.53
C PRO A 183 -2.02 -0.54 12.98
N GLU A 184 -2.62 0.39 12.24
CA GLU A 184 -3.94 0.98 12.50
C GLU A 184 -5.02 -0.09 12.65
N LEU A 185 -4.94 -1.19 11.91
CA LEU A 185 -5.94 -2.25 11.92
C LEU A 185 -6.10 -2.89 13.31
N PHE A 186 -5.06 -2.86 14.15
CA PHE A 186 -5.10 -3.38 15.52
C PHE A 186 -5.84 -2.50 16.52
N PHE A 187 -6.11 -1.25 16.14
CA PHE A 187 -6.82 -0.28 16.97
C PHE A 187 -8.23 0.01 16.44
N GLN A 188 -8.59 -0.57 15.29
CA GLN A 188 -9.94 -0.52 14.74
C GLN A 188 -10.84 -1.51 15.49
N GLY A 189 -11.64 -1.01 16.43
CA GLY A 189 -12.61 -1.82 17.20
C GLY A 189 -12.22 -1.91 18.68
N THR A 190 -12.02 -3.13 19.19
CA THR A 190 -11.43 -3.32 20.52
C THR A 190 -9.93 -3.09 20.41
N PRO A 191 -9.36 -2.03 21.02
CA PRO A 191 -7.95 -1.74 20.86
C PRO A 191 -7.07 -2.87 21.41
N CYS A 192 -6.06 -3.28 20.64
CA CYS A 192 -4.99 -4.14 21.12
C CYS A 192 -3.98 -3.34 21.94
N GLU A 193 -3.29 -3.97 22.89
CA GLU A 193 -2.18 -3.34 23.62
C GLU A 193 -0.98 -3.12 22.68
N GLU A 194 -0.35 -1.95 22.75
CA GLU A 194 0.75 -1.55 21.86
C GLU A 194 1.92 -2.55 21.88
N GLU A 195 2.23 -3.10 23.04
CA GLU A 195 3.30 -4.08 23.22
C GLU A 195 3.04 -5.38 22.45
N ILE A 196 1.77 -5.82 22.38
CA ILE A 196 1.37 -7.01 21.62
C ILE A 196 1.52 -6.73 20.12
N VAL A 197 1.14 -5.54 19.67
CA VAL A 197 1.28 -5.13 18.27
C VAL A 197 2.76 -5.02 17.90
N LEU A 198 3.57 -4.38 18.74
CA LEU A 198 5.01 -4.27 18.53
C LEU A 198 5.68 -5.65 18.43
N GLU A 199 5.34 -6.56 19.34
CA GLU A 199 5.87 -7.93 19.32
C GLU A 199 5.42 -8.69 18.07
N TYR A 200 4.19 -8.47 17.59
CA TYR A 200 3.73 -9.01 16.32
C TYR A 200 4.61 -8.53 15.14
N TYR A 201 4.91 -7.22 15.06
CA TYR A 201 5.78 -6.69 14.01
C TYR A 201 7.22 -7.18 14.12
N LYS A 202 7.79 -7.28 15.33
CA LYS A 202 9.15 -7.83 15.54
C LYS A 202 9.23 -9.26 15.01
N ASN A 203 8.25 -10.09 15.32
CA ASN A 203 8.19 -11.47 14.81
C ASN A 203 7.94 -11.53 13.30
N ALA A 204 7.13 -10.61 12.74
CA ALA A 204 6.95 -10.52 11.29
C ALA A 204 8.25 -10.14 10.58
N ILE A 205 8.98 -9.16 11.09
CA ILE A 205 10.31 -8.74 10.60
C ILE A 205 11.27 -9.92 10.62
N ASP A 206 11.36 -10.66 11.73
CA ASP A 206 12.22 -11.84 11.84
C ASP A 206 11.84 -12.94 10.86
N GLY A 207 10.53 -13.15 10.63
CA GLY A 207 10.03 -14.06 9.62
C GLY A 207 10.41 -13.65 8.19
N LEU A 208 10.32 -12.35 7.87
CA LEU A 208 10.70 -11.81 6.55
C LEU A 208 12.21 -11.94 6.31
N ILE A 209 13.04 -11.61 7.31
CA ILE A 209 14.51 -11.79 7.24
C ILE A 209 14.86 -13.26 7.04
N ALA A 210 14.28 -14.16 7.84
CA ALA A 210 14.52 -15.60 7.73
C ALA A 210 14.06 -16.18 6.38
N GLY A 211 13.05 -15.56 5.76
CA GLY A 211 12.56 -15.87 4.41
C GLY A 211 13.37 -15.26 3.28
N GLY A 212 14.40 -14.45 3.58
CA GLY A 212 15.22 -13.78 2.57
C GLY A 212 14.54 -12.59 1.90
N LEU A 213 13.47 -12.04 2.48
CA LEU A 213 12.64 -11.00 1.85
C LEU A 213 13.04 -9.60 2.31
N PRO A 214 12.80 -8.57 1.48
CA PRO A 214 12.86 -7.19 1.95
C PRO A 214 11.78 -6.96 3.00
N VAL A 215 12.12 -6.17 4.03
CA VAL A 215 11.18 -5.79 5.10
C VAL A 215 10.54 -4.47 4.72
N ILE A 216 9.33 -4.53 4.17
CA ILE A 216 8.58 -3.36 3.74
C ILE A 216 7.27 -3.30 4.52
N ILE A 217 7.18 -2.40 5.48
CA ILE A 217 5.99 -2.18 6.33
C ILE A 217 5.24 -0.97 5.77
N TYR A 218 3.90 -0.98 5.84
CA TYR A 218 3.09 0.21 5.56
C TYR A 218 2.24 0.63 6.74
N ALA A 219 1.85 1.90 6.75
CA ALA A 219 0.93 2.50 7.70
C ALA A 219 0.19 3.67 7.03
N HIS A 220 -0.78 4.24 7.74
CA HIS A 220 -1.59 5.37 7.30
C HIS A 220 -1.44 6.56 8.24
N THR A 221 -1.48 7.78 7.71
CA THR A 221 -1.70 8.92 8.62
C THR A 221 -3.16 8.94 9.06
N SER A 222 -3.44 8.42 10.26
CA SER A 222 -4.79 8.34 10.81
C SER A 222 -5.06 9.41 11.88
N PRO A 223 -6.17 10.17 11.79
CA PRO A 223 -6.55 11.10 12.86
C PRO A 223 -7.12 10.40 14.09
N ALA A 224 -7.53 9.14 13.95
CA ALA A 224 -8.24 8.42 14.99
C ALA A 224 -7.33 7.63 15.94
N ILE A 225 -6.07 7.38 15.56
CA ILE A 225 -5.18 6.44 16.26
C ILE A 225 -3.84 7.14 16.49
N ARG A 226 -3.59 7.57 17.73
CA ARG A 226 -2.45 8.41 18.10
C ARG A 226 -1.21 7.61 18.48
N GLU A 227 -1.38 6.32 18.70
CA GLU A 227 -0.39 5.34 19.14
C GLU A 227 0.53 4.90 17.99
N VAL A 228 0.07 5.03 16.74
CA VAL A 228 0.81 4.52 15.58
C VAL A 228 2.16 5.20 15.37
N PRO A 229 2.32 6.54 15.45
CA PRO A 229 3.63 7.16 15.27
C PRO A 229 4.73 6.61 16.19
N SER A 230 4.47 6.47 17.50
CA SER A 230 5.43 5.89 18.45
C SER A 230 5.74 4.44 18.11
N LEU A 231 4.71 3.65 17.80
CA LEU A 231 4.87 2.27 17.39
C LEU A 231 5.73 2.13 16.13
N LEU A 232 5.57 3.02 15.15
CA LEU A 232 6.37 3.04 13.92
C LEU A 232 7.84 3.37 14.20
N GLU A 233 8.13 4.28 15.12
CA GLU A 233 9.53 4.54 15.54
C GLU A 233 10.16 3.27 16.14
N GLU A 234 9.45 2.56 17.01
CA GLU A 234 9.97 1.34 17.64
C GLU A 234 10.16 0.20 16.63
N ILE A 235 9.25 0.05 15.69
CA ILE A 235 9.35 -0.92 14.58
C ILE A 235 10.59 -0.59 13.71
N ALA A 236 10.77 0.68 13.34
CA ALA A 236 11.90 1.10 12.52
C ALA A 236 13.24 0.98 13.26
N ASP A 237 13.28 1.33 14.55
CA ASP A 237 14.47 1.16 15.40
C ASP A 237 14.84 -0.31 15.59
N TYR A 238 13.86 -1.19 15.69
CA TYR A 238 14.12 -2.63 15.73
C TYR A 238 14.72 -3.11 14.40
N ALA A 239 14.11 -2.76 13.28
CA ALA A 239 14.57 -3.18 11.96
C ALA A 239 15.99 -2.64 11.63
N VAL A 240 16.21 -1.34 11.78
CA VAL A 240 17.47 -0.71 11.40
C VAL A 240 18.52 -0.85 12.51
N GLY A 241 18.17 -0.51 13.74
CA GLY A 241 19.11 -0.46 14.87
C GLY A 241 19.44 -1.84 15.45
N LYS A 242 18.45 -2.72 15.61
CA LYS A 242 18.66 -4.05 16.22
C LYS A 242 18.97 -5.13 15.19
N LYS A 243 18.31 -5.12 14.03
CA LYS A 243 18.53 -6.12 12.96
C LYS A 243 19.55 -5.69 11.92
N GLY A 244 19.99 -4.43 11.94
CA GLY A 244 21.03 -3.94 11.03
C GLY A 244 20.57 -3.83 9.58
N LEU A 245 19.25 -3.74 9.35
CA LEU A 245 18.71 -3.58 8.01
C LEU A 245 19.06 -2.18 7.48
N ARG A 246 19.52 -2.14 6.23
CA ARG A 246 19.79 -0.94 5.46
C ARG A 246 18.47 -0.23 5.12
N PRO A 247 18.31 1.03 5.55
CA PRO A 247 17.15 1.84 5.20
C PRO A 247 17.22 2.26 3.73
N VAL A 248 16.13 2.07 2.99
CA VAL A 248 15.99 2.49 1.59
C VAL A 248 14.57 3.02 1.37
N SER A 249 14.40 4.05 0.54
CA SER A 249 13.08 4.46 0.05
C SER A 249 12.50 3.50 -1.00
N MET A 250 11.22 3.60 -1.34
CA MET A 250 10.63 2.80 -2.43
C MET A 250 11.25 3.13 -3.78
N THR A 251 11.53 4.41 -4.06
CA THR A 251 12.26 4.81 -5.27
C THR A 251 13.68 4.23 -5.28
N GLY A 252 14.38 4.26 -4.13
CA GLY A 252 15.69 3.65 -4.01
C GLY A 252 15.65 2.14 -4.26
N LEU A 253 14.65 1.45 -3.71
CA LEU A 253 14.42 0.03 -3.95
C LEU A 253 14.11 -0.26 -5.42
N PHE A 254 13.29 0.56 -6.07
CA PHE A 254 13.04 0.49 -7.50
C PHE A 254 14.35 0.58 -8.28
N HIS A 255 15.19 1.60 -8.05
CA HIS A 255 16.47 1.72 -8.78
C HIS A 255 17.45 0.57 -8.52
N MET A 256 17.43 -0.02 -7.33
CA MET A 256 18.23 -1.20 -7.04
C MET A 256 17.79 -2.44 -7.85
N THR A 257 16.50 -2.49 -8.20
CA THR A 257 15.80 -3.65 -8.77
C THR A 257 15.42 -3.54 -10.23
N ASP A 258 15.38 -2.33 -10.78
CA ASP A 258 15.07 -2.06 -12.18
C ASP A 258 16.05 -2.80 -13.11
N GLY A 259 15.51 -3.43 -14.15
CA GLY A 259 16.25 -4.27 -15.09
C GLY A 259 16.77 -5.61 -14.54
N LYS A 260 16.61 -5.87 -13.24
CA LYS A 260 16.97 -7.14 -12.59
C LYS A 260 15.74 -7.93 -12.12
N ALA A 261 14.60 -7.27 -11.93
CA ALA A 261 13.36 -7.89 -11.50
C ALA A 261 12.79 -8.83 -12.57
N PRO A 262 12.26 -10.00 -12.17
CA PRO A 262 11.69 -10.95 -13.11
C PRO A 262 10.35 -10.46 -13.67
N VAL A 263 10.02 -10.94 -14.86
CA VAL A 263 8.64 -10.90 -15.38
C VAL A 263 7.85 -12.02 -14.71
N ARG A 264 6.71 -11.68 -14.10
CA ARG A 264 5.87 -12.71 -13.46
C ARG A 264 5.00 -13.41 -14.50
N GLU A 265 5.50 -14.51 -15.06
CA GLU A 265 4.63 -15.41 -15.80
C GLU A 265 3.65 -16.11 -14.84
N ASN A 266 2.38 -16.28 -15.24
CA ASN A 266 1.36 -17.06 -14.51
C ASN A 266 1.66 -18.57 -14.53
N VAL A 267 2.94 -18.95 -14.48
CA VAL A 267 3.40 -20.33 -14.60
C VAL A 267 3.71 -20.85 -13.20
N SER A 268 2.95 -21.87 -12.82
CA SER A 268 3.23 -22.74 -11.69
C SER A 268 4.51 -23.54 -11.99
N LEU A 269 5.68 -22.94 -11.77
CA LEU A 269 6.92 -23.71 -11.77
C LEU A 269 7.04 -24.44 -10.42
N PRO A 270 7.21 -25.77 -10.41
CA PRO A 270 7.52 -26.50 -9.19
C PRO A 270 8.99 -26.25 -8.84
N GLY A 271 9.27 -25.65 -7.68
CA GLY A 271 10.65 -25.50 -7.23
C GLY A 271 10.81 -24.56 -6.04
N GLU A 272 11.44 -25.11 -5.00
CA GLU A 272 11.98 -24.48 -3.78
C GLU A 272 11.02 -23.69 -2.88
N THR A 273 10.51 -24.40 -1.87
CA THR A 273 9.81 -23.83 -0.72
C THR A 273 10.81 -23.08 0.16
N GLY A 274 10.97 -21.78 -0.07
CA GLY A 274 11.41 -20.89 1.01
C GLY A 274 10.53 -21.13 2.24
N LYS A 275 11.10 -21.06 3.45
CA LYS A 275 10.30 -21.20 4.67
C LYS A 275 9.23 -20.11 4.67
N MET A 276 7.96 -20.50 4.50
CA MET A 276 6.87 -19.55 4.62
C MET A 276 6.91 -18.95 6.03
N PRO A 277 6.81 -17.62 6.16
CA PRO A 277 6.46 -16.99 7.42
C PRO A 277 5.20 -17.65 7.98
N MET A 278 5.11 -17.69 9.31
CA MET A 278 4.00 -18.33 10.02
C MET A 278 2.63 -17.89 9.47
N GLU A 279 1.60 -18.72 9.62
CA GLU A 279 0.25 -18.45 9.09
C GLU A 279 -0.30 -17.09 9.60
N ASN A 280 0.09 -16.69 10.82
CA ASN A 280 -0.25 -15.40 11.42
C ASN A 280 0.30 -14.17 10.66
N PHE A 281 1.26 -14.35 9.75
CA PHE A 281 1.82 -13.31 8.88
C PHE A 281 1.39 -13.47 7.42
N SER A 282 1.34 -14.71 6.91
CA SER A 282 0.96 -14.98 5.52
C SER A 282 -0.55 -14.92 5.26
N GLY A 283 -1.35 -14.91 6.32
CA GLY A 283 -2.78 -14.63 6.31
C GLY A 283 -3.63 -15.88 6.08
N ARG A 284 -4.63 -16.08 6.94
CA ARG A 284 -5.61 -17.15 6.82
C ARG A 284 -6.81 -16.70 6.00
N ARG A 285 -7.20 -17.46 4.98
CA ARG A 285 -8.40 -17.13 4.18
C ARG A 285 -9.64 -17.17 5.05
N VAL A 286 -10.48 -16.14 4.92
CA VAL A 286 -11.79 -16.10 5.58
C VAL A 286 -12.90 -15.86 4.59
N ARG A 287 -14.04 -16.50 4.83
CA ARG A 287 -15.25 -16.24 4.05
C ARG A 287 -15.91 -14.99 4.63
N PRO A 288 -16.22 -13.97 3.81
CA PRO A 288 -17.04 -12.87 4.27
C PRO A 288 -18.39 -13.42 4.72
N GLY A 289 -18.93 -12.90 5.83
CA GLY A 289 -20.29 -13.23 6.26
C GLY A 289 -21.31 -12.85 5.18
N ILE A 290 -22.47 -13.52 5.16
CA ILE A 290 -23.52 -13.32 4.14
C ILE A 290 -23.86 -11.85 3.94
N PHE A 291 -24.01 -11.10 5.04
CA PHE A 291 -24.30 -9.67 4.98
C PHE A 291 -23.17 -8.86 4.32
N SER A 292 -21.92 -9.15 4.64
CA SER A 292 -20.76 -8.52 4.01
C SER A 292 -20.64 -8.89 2.53
N ALA A 293 -20.97 -10.13 2.16
CA ALA A 293 -20.96 -10.57 0.78
C ALA A 293 -22.06 -9.88 -0.04
N VAL A 294 -23.29 -9.77 0.51
CA VAL A 294 -24.39 -9.03 -0.11
C VAL A 294 -24.04 -7.54 -0.23
N LYS A 295 -23.42 -6.95 0.80
CA LYS A 295 -22.95 -5.56 0.81
C LYS A 295 -21.90 -5.31 -0.28
N ASP A 296 -20.88 -6.17 -0.37
CA ASP A 296 -19.84 -6.06 -1.40
C ASP A 296 -20.43 -6.27 -2.81
N ALA A 297 -21.33 -7.23 -2.98
CA ALA A 297 -22.03 -7.45 -4.25
C ALA A 297 -22.92 -6.26 -4.65
N LEU A 298 -23.60 -5.60 -3.71
CA LEU A 298 -24.36 -4.36 -3.97
C LEU A 298 -23.44 -3.21 -4.38
N LYS A 299 -22.29 -3.05 -3.73
CA LYS A 299 -21.30 -2.03 -4.10
C LYS A 299 -20.80 -2.25 -5.53
N GLU A 300 -20.48 -3.49 -5.87
CA GLU A 300 -20.01 -3.88 -7.20
C GLU A 300 -21.11 -3.75 -8.27
N ALA A 301 -22.32 -4.22 -7.98
CA ALA A 301 -23.45 -4.25 -8.92
C ALA A 301 -24.03 -2.88 -9.25
N ILE A 302 -24.02 -1.94 -8.30
CA ILE A 302 -24.56 -0.60 -8.54
C ILE A 302 -23.56 0.29 -9.28
N ASP A 303 -22.31 -0.15 -9.44
CA ASP A 303 -21.26 0.53 -10.22
C ASP A 303 -21.16 2.03 -9.86
N PHE A 304 -21.40 2.35 -8.57
CA PHE A 304 -21.32 3.71 -8.02
C PHE A 304 -19.93 4.33 -8.20
N GLU A 305 -18.95 3.47 -8.47
CA GLU A 305 -17.54 3.73 -8.53
C GLU A 305 -17.09 4.19 -9.93
N ARG A 306 -17.90 4.01 -10.99
CA ARG A 306 -17.61 4.57 -12.33
C ARG A 306 -17.93 6.05 -12.49
N ILE A 307 -18.66 6.63 -11.55
CA ILE A 307 -19.03 8.05 -11.62
C ILE A 307 -17.83 8.84 -11.12
N THR A 308 -17.09 9.43 -12.04
CA THR A 308 -16.06 10.41 -11.69
C THR A 308 -16.69 11.53 -10.84
N PRO A 309 -15.96 12.20 -9.93
CA PRO A 309 -16.53 13.32 -9.18
C PRO A 309 -17.11 14.44 -10.08
N GLU A 310 -16.63 14.59 -11.31
CA GLU A 310 -17.22 15.47 -12.34
C GLU A 310 -18.55 14.94 -12.91
N GLU A 311 -18.68 13.65 -13.15
CA GLU A 311 -19.97 13.03 -13.49
C GLU A 311 -20.93 13.01 -12.30
N GLU A 312 -20.41 12.99 -11.07
CA GLU A 312 -21.18 13.09 -9.84
C GLU A 312 -21.83 14.47 -9.72
N LEU A 313 -21.14 15.54 -10.13
CA LEU A 313 -21.74 16.87 -10.24
C LEU A 313 -22.94 16.86 -11.21
N LYS A 314 -22.85 16.08 -12.30
CA LYS A 314 -23.89 15.92 -13.34
C LYS A 314 -24.97 14.88 -13.00
N CYS A 315 -24.81 14.09 -11.94
CA CYS A 315 -25.77 13.06 -11.55
C CYS A 315 -27.06 13.64 -10.96
N GLY A 316 -28.21 13.09 -11.38
CA GLY A 316 -29.53 13.44 -10.84
C GLY A 316 -29.68 13.10 -9.35
N HIS A 317 -30.58 13.82 -8.67
CA HIS A 317 -30.78 13.75 -7.21
C HIS A 317 -31.00 12.34 -6.65
N VAL A 318 -31.66 11.45 -7.41
CA VAL A 318 -31.94 10.06 -6.99
C VAL A 318 -30.64 9.26 -6.81
N LYS A 319 -29.69 9.40 -7.73
CA LYS A 319 -28.40 8.67 -7.67
C LYS A 319 -27.52 9.22 -6.53
N LYS A 320 -27.55 10.53 -6.29
CA LYS A 320 -26.90 11.18 -5.14
C LYS A 320 -27.51 10.73 -3.80
N ALA A 321 -28.84 10.63 -3.71
CA ALA A 321 -29.54 10.18 -2.51
C ALA A 321 -29.26 8.70 -2.19
N LEU A 322 -29.26 7.83 -3.20
CA LEU A 322 -28.88 6.42 -3.05
C LEU A 322 -27.43 6.28 -2.56
N LYS A 323 -26.50 7.10 -3.07
CA LYS A 323 -25.10 7.12 -2.61
C LYS A 323 -24.97 7.63 -1.17
N LEU A 324 -25.70 8.66 -0.78
CA LEU A 324 -25.74 9.18 0.60
C LEU A 324 -26.32 8.16 1.58
N LEU A 325 -27.39 7.45 1.20
CA LEU A 325 -27.96 6.36 2.00
C LEU A 325 -26.95 5.21 2.14
N ALA A 326 -26.27 4.82 1.05
CA ALA A 326 -25.25 3.79 1.10
C ALA A 326 -24.05 4.18 1.98
N ARG A 327 -23.61 5.45 1.96
CA ARG A 327 -22.57 6.00 2.86
C ARG A 327 -23.01 6.10 4.33
N LYS A 328 -24.32 6.14 4.61
CA LYS A 328 -24.85 6.11 5.98
C LYS A 328 -25.07 4.70 6.51
N MET A 329 -25.09 3.70 5.61
CA MET A 329 -25.15 2.28 5.94
C MET A 329 -23.75 1.63 6.04
N THR A 330 -22.69 2.40 5.79
CA THR A 330 -21.28 2.04 6.04
C THR A 330 -20.84 2.46 7.42
#